data_AF-A0A026WTX1-F1
#
_entry.id   AF-A0A026WTX1-F1
#
_cell.length_a   1.000
_cell.length_b   1.000
_cell.length_c   1.000
_cell.angle_alpha   90.00
_cell.angle_beta   90.00
_cell.angle_gamma   90.00
#
_symmetry.space_group_name_H-M   'P 1'
#
loop_
_entity.id
_entity.type
_entity.pdbx_description
1 polymer ?
#
loop_
_entity_poly.entity_id
_entity_poly.type
_entity_poly.pdbx_seq_one_letter_code
_entity_poly.pdbx_strand_id
1 'polypeptide(L)'
;MVRSFKHHFRRVIGDSLFTFEELNTFVIEIEGILNLRPITPLSSDPNDLLVLTPAHCLIGKPVTRLPESQLTCVPDNRLSAWQHITKVRQDF
;
A
#
# COMPACT_ATOMS: atom_id res chain seq x y z
N MET A 1 4.03 -3.75 -12.98
CA MET A 1 4.40 -3.83 -11.55
C MET A 1 5.66 -3.03 -11.24
N VAL A 2 6.87 -3.47 -11.63
CA VAL A 2 8.15 -2.85 -11.22
C VAL A 2 8.30 -1.37 -11.63
N ARG A 3 7.88 -1.01 -12.85
CA ARG A 3 7.95 0.38 -13.33
C ARG A 3 7.01 1.31 -12.54
N SER A 4 5.78 0.87 -12.27
CA SER A 4 4.80 1.62 -11.49
C SER A 4 5.24 1.78 -10.04
N PHE A 5 5.79 0.72 -9.44
CA PHE A 5 6.41 0.76 -8.11
C PHE A 5 7.49 1.84 -8.06
N LYS A 6 8.52 1.76 -8.92
CA LYS A 6 9.63 2.72 -8.94
C LYS A 6 9.14 4.17 -9.14
N HIS A 7 8.09 4.37 -9.93
CA HIS A 7 7.51 5.69 -10.16
C HIS A 7 6.82 6.25 -8.91
N HIS A 8 5.90 5.50 -8.30
CA HIS A 8 5.14 5.97 -7.13
C HIS A 8 6.04 6.07 -5.90
N PHE A 9 6.91 5.07 -5.71
CA PHE A 9 7.88 5.04 -4.60
C PHE A 9 8.75 6.29 -4.54
N ARG A 10 9.28 6.75 -5.68
CA ARG A 10 10.08 7.98 -5.73
C ARG A 10 9.28 9.25 -5.42
N ARG A 11 8.01 9.31 -5.82
CA ARG A 11 7.16 10.50 -5.59
C ARG A 11 6.72 10.60 -4.14
N VAL A 12 6.46 9.45 -3.53
CA VAL A 12 5.91 9.32 -2.19
C VAL A 12 6.98 9.50 -1.12
N ILE A 13 8.18 8.94 -1.34
CA ILE A 13 9.30 9.14 -0.41
C ILE A 13 9.86 10.55 -0.50
N GLY A 14 9.89 11.15 -1.70
CA GLY A 14 10.37 12.52 -1.88
C GLY A 14 11.73 12.76 -1.20
N ASP A 15 11.77 13.79 -0.34
CA ASP A 15 12.93 14.16 0.49
C ASP A 15 12.80 13.68 1.94
N SER A 16 11.80 12.85 2.26
CA SER A 16 11.58 12.34 3.61
C SER A 16 12.72 11.42 4.04
N LEU A 17 13.24 11.65 5.24
CA LEU A 17 14.30 10.83 5.83
C LEU A 17 13.66 9.61 6.50
N PHE A 18 14.05 8.42 6.04
CA PHE A 18 13.68 7.15 6.66
C PHE A 18 14.92 6.49 7.24
N THR A 19 14.76 5.86 8.39
CA THR A 19 15.69 4.82 8.83
C THR A 19 15.58 3.61 7.90
N PHE A 20 16.60 2.74 7.92
CA PHE A 20 16.57 1.50 7.15
C PHE A 20 15.36 0.63 7.50
N GLU A 21 15.02 0.52 8.79
CA GLU A 21 13.90 -0.29 9.26
C GLU A 21 12.55 0.23 8.78
N GLU A 22 12.36 1.56 8.82
CA GLU A 22 11.13 2.19 8.34
C GLU A 22 10.99 2.03 6.82
N LEU A 23 12.07 2.24 6.07
CA LEU A 23 12.06 2.06 4.62
C LEU A 23 11.77 0.60 4.23
N ASN A 24 12.40 -0.35 4.91
CA ASN A 24 12.19 -1.78 4.68
C ASN A 24 10.74 -2.18 4.96
N THR A 25 10.18 -1.70 6.07
CA THR A 25 8.78 -1.93 6.44
C THR A 25 7.83 -1.35 5.40
N PHE A 26 8.07 -0.11 4.97
CA PHE A 26 7.28 0.55 3.93
C PHE A 26 7.30 -0.24 2.61
N VAL A 27 8.47 -0.70 2.15
CA VAL A 27 8.59 -1.50 0.92
C VAL A 27 7.77 -2.79 1.00
N ILE A 28 7.80 -3.48 2.14
CA ILE A 28 7.01 -4.71 2.36
C ILE A 28 5.50 -4.40 2.30
N GLU A 29 5.05 -3.30 2.90
CA GLU A 29 3.64 -2.90 2.84
C GLU A 29 3.19 -2.56 1.42
N ILE A 30 4.03 -1.86 0.65
CA ILE A 30 3.78 -1.56 -0.76
C ILE A 30 3.74 -2.83 -1.60
N GLU A 31 4.62 -3.79 -1.36
CA GLU A 31 4.58 -5.09 -2.01
C GLU A 31 3.23 -5.77 -1.76
N GLY A 32 2.75 -5.74 -0.51
CA GLY A 32 1.41 -6.20 -0.16
C GLY A 32 0.30 -5.46 -0.90
N ILE A 33 0.38 -4.14 -1.06
CA ILE A 33 -0.60 -3.36 -1.85
C ILE A 33 -0.60 -3.81 -3.30
N LEU A 34 0.56 -3.98 -3.91
CA LEU A 34 0.68 -4.40 -5.30
C LEU A 34 0.21 -5.84 -5.52
N ASN A 35 0.49 -6.73 -4.57
CA ASN A 35 0.02 -8.12 -4.58
C ASN A 35 -1.48 -8.26 -4.29
N LEU A 36 -2.11 -7.21 -3.76
CA LEU A 36 -3.56 -7.11 -3.58
C LEU A 36 -4.25 -6.36 -4.73
N ARG A 37 -3.51 -5.74 -5.67
CA ARG A 37 -4.14 -5.11 -6.82
C ARG A 37 -4.73 -6.19 -7.75
N PRO A 38 -5.95 -5.99 -8.28
CA PRO A 38 -6.58 -6.92 -9.21
C PRO A 38 -5.69 -7.15 -10.44
N ILE A 39 -5.48 -8.40 -10.84
CA ILE A 39 -4.81 -8.72 -12.12
C ILE A 39 -5.80 -8.59 -13.29
N THR A 40 -7.10 -8.75 -13.02
CA THR A 40 -8.18 -8.57 -13.99
C THR A 40 -8.86 -7.22 -13.79
N PRO A 41 -9.33 -6.57 -14.88
CA PRO A 41 -10.19 -5.40 -14.76
C PRO A 41 -11.42 -5.78 -13.91
N LEU A 42 -11.85 -4.86 -13.05
CA LEU A 42 -13.07 -5.00 -12.27
C LEU A 42 -14.21 -5.29 -13.25
N SER A 43 -14.75 -6.50 -13.20
CA SER A 43 -15.87 -6.89 -14.05
C SER A 43 -17.02 -5.91 -13.81
N SER A 44 -17.66 -5.45 -14.89
CA SER A 44 -18.81 -4.53 -14.79
C SER A 44 -20.09 -5.27 -14.37
N ASP A 45 -20.02 -6.59 -14.23
CA ASP A 45 -21.13 -7.43 -13.81
C ASP A 45 -21.25 -7.42 -12.28
N PRO A 46 -22.38 -6.94 -11.72
CA PRO A 46 -22.62 -6.92 -10.28
C PRO A 46 -22.67 -8.31 -9.63
N ASN A 47 -22.72 -9.40 -10.40
CA ASN A 47 -22.64 -10.78 -9.90
C ASN A 47 -21.23 -11.38 -9.93
N ASP A 48 -20.25 -10.68 -10.50
CA ASP A 48 -18.88 -11.18 -10.64
C ASP A 48 -18.04 -10.75 -9.42
N LEU A 49 -18.24 -11.46 -8.32
CA LEU A 49 -17.68 -11.15 -6.99
C LEU A 49 -16.18 -11.47 -6.86
N LEU A 50 -15.53 -12.00 -7.90
CA LEU A 50 -14.16 -12.50 -7.81
C LEU A 50 -13.18 -11.57 -8.51
N VAL A 51 -12.89 -10.45 -7.85
CA VAL A 51 -11.68 -9.68 -8.10
C VAL A 51 -10.49 -10.57 -7.79
N LEU A 52 -9.89 -11.21 -8.80
CA LEU A 52 -8.72 -12.06 -8.60
C LEU A 52 -7.50 -11.19 -8.34
N THR A 53 -7.07 -11.17 -7.08
CA THR A 53 -5.80 -10.59 -6.67
C THR A 53 -4.75 -11.69 -6.61
N PRO A 54 -3.46 -11.40 -6.86
CA PRO A 54 -2.38 -12.36 -6.65
C PRO A 54 -2.42 -13.00 -5.25
N ALA A 55 -2.83 -12.23 -4.23
CA ALA A 55 -3.03 -12.74 -2.87
C ALA A 55 -4.13 -13.82 -2.76
N HIS A 56 -5.16 -13.80 -3.62
CA HIS A 56 -6.16 -14.88 -3.65
C HIS A 56 -5.55 -16.23 -4.07
N CYS A 57 -4.60 -16.23 -4.99
CA CYS A 57 -3.89 -17.46 -5.38
C CYS A 57 -2.99 -18.03 -4.28
N LEU A 58 -2.56 -17.20 -3.32
CA LEU A 58 -1.66 -17.60 -2.23
C LEU A 58 -2.38 -17.93 -0.92
N ILE A 59 -3.49 -17.25 -0.60
CA ILE A 59 -4.15 -17.29 0.71
C ILE A 59 -5.58 -17.86 0.62
N GLY A 60 -6.18 -17.89 -0.57
CA GLY A 60 -7.53 -18.42 -0.82
C GLY A 60 -8.69 -17.57 -0.29
N LYS A 61 -8.42 -16.38 0.27
CA LYS A 61 -9.43 -15.44 0.80
C LYS A 61 -9.00 -13.98 0.63
N PRO A 62 -9.95 -13.04 0.54
CA PRO A 62 -9.64 -11.61 0.50
C PRO A 62 -8.99 -11.14 1.81
N VAL A 63 -7.88 -10.42 1.69
CA VAL A 63 -7.19 -9.80 2.84
C VAL A 63 -7.84 -8.45 3.08
N THR A 64 -8.67 -8.35 4.13
CA THR A 64 -9.25 -7.09 4.60
C THR A 64 -8.31 -6.44 5.60
N ARG A 65 -7.96 -5.17 5.38
CA ARG A 65 -7.20 -4.37 6.36
C ARG A 65 -8.16 -3.76 7.38
N LEU A 66 -7.66 -3.56 8.60
CA LEU A 66 -8.38 -2.78 9.61
C LEU A 66 -8.47 -1.32 9.18
N PRO A 67 -9.54 -0.60 9.56
CA PRO A 67 -9.64 0.83 9.31
C PRO A 67 -8.54 1.57 10.07
N GLU A 68 -7.80 2.41 9.36
CA GLU A 68 -6.69 3.22 9.89
C GLU A 68 -7.10 4.70 9.93
N SER A 69 -6.50 5.47 10.85
CA SER A 69 -6.72 6.92 10.91
C SER A 69 -6.05 7.62 9.72
N GLN A 70 -6.68 8.68 9.22
CA GLN A 70 -6.12 9.50 8.15
C GLN A 70 -5.01 10.41 8.71
N LEU A 71 -3.78 10.26 8.20
CA LEU A 71 -2.60 10.96 8.70
C LEU A 71 -2.01 11.96 7.70
N THR A 72 -2.56 12.04 6.48
CA THR A 72 -2.06 12.90 5.39
C THR A 72 -1.91 14.37 5.78
N CYS A 73 -2.78 14.89 6.68
CA CYS A 73 -2.75 16.28 7.14
C CYS A 73 -1.90 16.52 8.41
N VAL A 74 -1.32 15.48 9.01
CA VAL A 74 -0.54 15.59 10.25
C VAL A 74 0.92 15.88 9.90
N PRO A 75 1.58 16.89 10.51
CA PRO A 75 2.98 17.19 10.22
C PRO A 75 3.90 16.09 10.75
N ASP A 76 4.98 15.80 10.01
CA ASP A 76 5.82 14.61 10.24
C ASP A 76 6.50 14.60 11.61
N ASN A 77 6.81 15.79 12.15
CA ASN A 77 7.39 15.96 13.48
C ASN A 77 6.46 15.56 14.65
N ARG A 78 5.20 15.21 14.36
CA ARG A 78 4.22 14.72 15.35
C ARG A 78 3.85 13.26 15.16
N LEU A 79 4.51 12.58 14.22
CA LEU A 79 4.23 11.18 13.91
C LEU A 79 5.25 10.28 14.61
N SER A 80 4.77 9.17 15.16
CA SER A 80 5.65 8.03 15.46
C SER A 80 6.15 7.39 14.16
N ALA A 81 7.20 6.58 14.24
CA ALA A 81 7.73 5.83 13.09
C ALA A 81 6.62 5.07 12.32
N TRP A 82 5.73 4.37 13.04
CA TRP A 82 4.61 3.65 12.43
C TRP A 82 3.58 4.57 11.77
N GLN A 83 3.29 5.71 12.40
CA GLN A 83 2.37 6.71 11.84
C GLN A 83 2.95 7.39 10.60
N HIS A 84 4.27 7.62 10.58
CA HIS A 84 4.97 8.15 9.42
C HIS A 84 4.92 7.17 8.24
N ILE A 85 5.21 5.88 8.46
CA ILE A 85 5.06 4.83 7.44
C ILE A 85 3.62 4.76 6.93
N THR A 86 2.63 4.79 7.84
CA THR A 86 1.21 4.76 7.49
C THR A 86 0.79 5.95 6.63
N LYS A 87 1.24 7.16 6.99
CA LYS A 87 0.97 8.38 6.22
C LYS A 87 1.53 8.27 4.81
N VAL A 88 2.80 7.90 4.69
CA VAL A 88 3.50 7.77 3.41
C VAL A 88 2.85 6.69 2.54
N ARG A 89 2.38 5.59 3.14
CA ARG A 89 1.57 4.59 2.44
C ARG A 89 0.22 5.12 1.97
N GLN A 90 -0.45 5.97 2.73
CA GLN A 90 -1.72 6.59 2.30
C GLN A 90 -1.54 7.47 1.06
N ASP A 91 -0.32 7.99 0.83
CA ASP A 91 0.03 8.80 -0.33
C ASP A 91 0.48 7.98 -1.58
N PHE A 92 0.60 6.65 -1.48
CA PHE A 92 1.07 5.74 -2.55
C PHE A 92 -0.04 5.15 -3.45
#